data_AF-A0A945SGE7-F1
#
_entry.id   AF-A0A945SGE7-F1
#
_cell.length_a   1.000
_cell.length_b   1.000
_cell.length_c   1.000
_cell.angle_alpha   90.00
_cell.angle_beta   90.00
_cell.angle_gamma   90.00
#
_symmetry.space_group_name_H-M   'P 1'
#
loop_
_entity.id
_entity.type
_entity.pdbx_description
1 polymer ?
#
loop_
_entity_poly.entity_id
_entity_poly.type
_entity_poly.pdbx_seq_one_letter_code
_entity_poly.pdbx_strand_id
1 'polypeptide(L)'
;MGFLDYLRQTRAPKLHVALDHGVGHTVVLVHGIASSSVTFDNVVPLLGRHHRVIAIDLLGFGKSPRPAQSGYSMEEHVDALAKTLRSLRLQGRIT
;
A
#
# COMPACT_ATOMS: atom_id res chain seq x y z
N MET A 1 -15.25 17.35 12.69
CA MET A 1 -14.87 16.04 12.12
C MET A 1 -15.61 14.96 12.91
N GLY A 2 -16.67 14.39 12.32
CA GLY A 2 -17.63 13.55 13.04
C GLY A 2 -17.51 12.05 12.73
N PHE A 3 -17.89 11.21 13.69
CA PHE A 3 -17.89 9.74 13.62
C PHE A 3 -18.60 9.15 12.37
N LEU A 4 -19.57 9.88 11.80
CA LEU A 4 -20.29 9.45 10.59
C LEU A 4 -19.49 9.68 9.29
N ASP A 5 -18.55 10.63 9.26
CA ASP A 5 -17.63 10.81 8.13
C ASP A 5 -16.66 9.62 8.04
N TYR A 6 -16.14 9.19 9.20
CA TYR A 6 -15.29 7.99 9.32
C TYR A 6 -15.96 6.72 8.77
N LEU A 7 -17.27 6.55 8.98
CA LEU A 7 -18.01 5.40 8.43
C LEU A 7 -18.30 5.52 6.93
N ARG A 8 -18.41 6.74 6.39
CA ARG A 8 -18.50 6.98 4.93
C ARG A 8 -17.18 6.70 4.19
N GLN A 9 -16.05 6.68 4.90
CA GLN A 9 -14.69 6.47 4.36
C GLN A 9 -14.40 5.02 3.88
N THR A 10 -15.31 4.05 4.05
CA THR A 10 -15.04 2.62 3.71
C THR A 10 -15.00 2.28 2.20
N ARG A 11 -15.14 3.28 1.31
CA ARG A 11 -15.07 3.11 -0.16
C ARG A 11 -13.66 3.14 -0.75
N ALA A 12 -12.61 3.39 0.04
CA ALA A 12 -11.24 3.40 -0.47
C ALA A 12 -10.95 2.13 -1.30
N PRO A 13 -10.38 2.23 -2.51
CA PRO A 13 -10.17 1.06 -3.35
C PRO A 13 -9.01 0.22 -2.83
N LYS A 14 -8.93 -1.05 -3.23
CA LYS A 14 -7.74 -1.86 -3.00
C LYS A 14 -6.62 -1.35 -3.93
N LEU A 15 -5.43 -1.18 -3.36
CA LEU A 15 -4.24 -0.75 -4.07
C LEU A 15 -3.62 -1.91 -4.85
N HIS A 16 -2.88 -1.57 -5.89
CA HIS A 16 -2.05 -2.49 -6.63
C HIS A 16 -0.85 -2.91 -5.78
N VAL A 17 -0.71 -4.22 -5.58
CA VAL A 17 0.49 -4.85 -5.02
C VAL A 17 1.37 -5.19 -6.21
N ALA A 18 2.39 -4.39 -6.44
CA ALA A 18 3.29 -4.57 -7.58
C ALA A 18 4.19 -5.79 -7.43
N LEU A 19 4.50 -6.15 -6.19
CA LEU A 19 5.33 -7.28 -5.85
C LEU A 19 4.95 -7.84 -4.48
N ASP A 20 5.01 -9.17 -4.36
CA ASP A 20 5.05 -9.91 -3.11
C ASP A 20 6.09 -11.02 -3.27
N HIS A 21 7.26 -10.87 -2.67
CA HIS A 21 8.43 -11.72 -2.93
C HIS A 21 9.17 -12.08 -1.64
N GLY A 22 9.78 -13.26 -1.61
CA GLY A 22 10.56 -13.75 -0.46
C GLY A 22 9.70 -14.34 0.65
N VAL A 23 10.33 -14.65 1.77
CA VAL A 23 9.72 -15.28 2.96
C VAL A 23 10.33 -14.70 4.24
N GLY A 24 9.67 -14.92 5.38
CA GLY A 24 10.13 -14.44 6.69
C GLY A 24 9.40 -13.19 7.16
N HIS A 25 10.08 -12.33 7.92
CA HIS A 25 9.51 -11.08 8.43
C HIS A 25 9.01 -10.19 7.29
N THR A 26 7.79 -9.66 7.40
CA THR A 26 7.17 -8.88 6.33
C THR A 26 7.60 -7.42 6.40
N VAL A 27 8.11 -6.92 5.27
CA VAL A 27 8.46 -5.52 5.05
C VAL A 27 7.58 -4.96 3.92
N VAL A 28 6.84 -3.89 4.20
CA VAL A 28 5.99 -3.21 3.23
C VAL A 28 6.68 -1.95 2.75
N LEU A 29 6.89 -1.86 1.44
CA LEU A 29 7.52 -0.71 0.79
C LEU A 29 6.45 0.20 0.20
N VAL A 30 6.43 1.45 0.69
CA VAL A 30 5.51 2.51 0.27
C VAL A 30 6.34 3.65 -0.34
N HIS A 31 6.09 3.95 -1.62
CA HIS A 31 6.85 4.99 -2.32
C HIS A 31 6.40 6.42 -1.95
N GLY A 32 7.21 7.42 -2.30
CA GLY A 32 6.90 8.84 -2.11
C GLY A 32 6.08 9.46 -3.25
N ILE A 33 5.86 10.77 -3.16
CA ILE A 33 5.12 11.56 -4.17
C ILE A 33 5.81 11.49 -5.55
N ALA A 34 5.01 11.51 -6.62
CA ALA A 34 5.47 11.50 -8.01
C ALA A 34 6.30 10.27 -8.41
N SER A 35 6.11 9.14 -7.73
CA SER A 35 6.78 7.87 -8.02
C SER A 35 5.79 6.68 -8.09
N SER A 36 6.32 5.47 -8.10
CA SER A 36 5.62 4.19 -8.00
C SER A 36 6.49 3.15 -7.29
N SER A 37 6.02 1.91 -7.21
CA SER A 37 6.77 0.76 -6.70
C SER A 37 8.14 0.56 -7.36
N VAL A 38 8.32 1.05 -8.59
CA VAL A 38 9.60 1.00 -9.36
C VAL A 38 10.77 1.63 -8.58
N THR A 39 10.49 2.54 -7.63
CA THR A 39 11.50 3.09 -6.70
C THR A 39 12.31 2.00 -6.00
N PHE A 40 11.72 0.82 -5.80
CA PHE A 40 12.27 -0.26 -5.00
C PHE A 40 12.92 -1.38 -5.81
N ASP A 41 12.97 -1.30 -7.14
CA ASP A 41 13.45 -2.41 -8.00
C ASP A 41 14.87 -2.87 -7.64
N ASN A 42 15.74 -1.95 -7.22
CA ASN A 42 17.11 -2.27 -6.79
C ASN A 42 17.22 -2.69 -5.31
N VAL A 43 16.21 -2.39 -4.49
CA VAL A 43 16.19 -2.67 -3.05
C VAL A 43 15.55 -4.03 -2.77
N VAL A 44 14.51 -4.37 -3.53
CA VAL A 44 13.77 -5.62 -3.42
C VAL A 44 14.68 -6.86 -3.43
N PRO A 45 15.64 -7.02 -4.38
CA PRO A 45 16.50 -8.19 -4.40
C PRO A 45 17.43 -8.29 -3.19
N LEU A 46 17.75 -7.17 -2.53
CA LEU A 46 18.60 -7.14 -1.35
C LEU A 46 17.82 -7.57 -0.11
N LEU A 47 16.62 -7.02 0.08
CA LEU A 47 15.75 -7.34 1.21
C LEU A 47 15.11 -8.73 1.09
N GLY A 48 14.74 -9.14 -0.12
CA GLY A 48 14.06 -10.41 -0.41
C GLY A 48 14.86 -11.67 -0.04
N ARG A 49 16.16 -11.53 0.22
CA ARG A 49 17.03 -12.62 0.69
C ARG A 49 16.68 -13.08 2.11
N HIS A 50 16.11 -12.20 2.93
CA HIS A 50 15.87 -12.44 4.35
C HIS A 50 14.46 -12.07 4.82
N HIS A 51 13.70 -11.37 3.97
CA HIS A 51 12.38 -10.84 4.28
C HIS A 51 11.38 -11.19 3.19
N ARG A 52 10.09 -11.24 3.58
CA ARG A 52 9.00 -11.12 2.63
C ARG A 52 8.79 -9.65 2.35
N VAL A 53 9.02 -9.22 1.11
CA VAL A 53 8.94 -7.82 0.69
C VAL A 53 7.69 -7.63 -0.16
N ILE A 54 6.87 -6.66 0.24
CA ILE A 54 5.64 -6.31 -0.47
C ILE A 54 5.73 -4.85 -0.91
N ALA A 55 5.72 -4.61 -2.22
CA ALA A 55 5.75 -3.25 -2.77
C ALA A 55 4.34 -2.84 -3.25
N ILE A 56 3.87 -1.68 -2.81
CA ILE A 56 2.51 -1.18 -3.09
C ILE A 56 2.60 0.16 -3.83
N ASP A 57 1.79 0.31 -4.88
CA ASP A 57 1.55 1.60 -5.50
C ASP A 57 0.50 2.38 -4.69
N LEU A 58 0.78 3.62 -4.31
CA LEU A 58 -0.18 4.48 -3.61
C LEU A 58 -1.38 4.82 -4.49
N LEU A 59 -2.52 5.14 -3.86
CA LEU A 59 -3.73 5.64 -4.52
C LEU A 59 -3.37 6.79 -5.49
N GLY A 60 -3.78 6.72 -6.75
CA GLY A 60 -3.40 7.75 -7.75
C GLY A 60 -2.12 7.45 -8.54
N PHE A 61 -1.28 6.52 -8.09
CA PHE A 61 0.05 6.27 -8.64
C PHE A 61 0.21 4.87 -9.22
N GLY A 62 1.25 4.67 -10.03
CA GLY A 62 1.57 3.38 -10.65
C GLY A 62 0.36 2.71 -11.31
N LYS A 63 0.08 1.46 -10.95
CA LYS A 63 -1.12 0.74 -11.41
C LYS A 63 -2.25 0.73 -10.38
N SER A 64 -2.13 1.49 -9.30
CA SER A 64 -3.23 1.66 -8.35
C SER A 64 -4.38 2.47 -8.95
N PRO A 65 -5.61 2.30 -8.43
CA PRO A 65 -6.78 3.02 -8.92
C PRO A 65 -6.63 4.55 -8.84
N ARG A 66 -7.30 5.25 -9.77
CA ARG A 66 -7.35 6.72 -9.84
C ARG A 66 -8.81 7.19 -9.88
N PRO A 67 -9.57 7.08 -8.77
CA PRO A 67 -10.98 7.45 -8.78
C PRO A 67 -11.13 8.96 -9.03
N ALA A 68 -11.99 9.34 -9.98
CA ALA A 68 -12.20 10.74 -10.36
C ALA A 68 -12.70 11.62 -9.20
N GLN A 69 -13.38 11.00 -8.23
CA GLN A 69 -13.94 11.64 -7.04
C GLN A 69 -12.97 11.69 -5.84
N SER A 70 -11.75 11.17 -5.98
CA SER A 70 -10.76 11.13 -4.90
C SER A 70 -10.14 12.50 -4.68
N GLY A 71 -10.05 12.94 -3.41
CA GLY A 71 -9.31 14.15 -3.04
C GLY A 71 -7.80 13.92 -2.89
N TYR A 72 -7.38 12.66 -2.81
CA TYR A 72 -6.03 12.21 -2.47
C TYR A 72 -5.56 12.76 -1.12
N SER A 73 -6.48 12.81 -0.14
CA SER A 73 -6.13 13.22 1.22
C SER A 73 -5.25 12.16 1.90
N MET A 74 -4.54 12.55 2.96
CA MET A 74 -3.72 11.62 3.72
C MET A 74 -4.57 10.46 4.29
N GLU A 75 -5.78 10.76 4.76
CA GLU A 75 -6.74 9.78 5.25
C GLU A 75 -7.16 8.80 4.16
N GLU A 76 -7.44 9.28 2.93
CA GLU A 76 -7.79 8.39 1.80
C GLU A 76 -6.63 7.46 1.41
N HIS A 77 -5.39 7.97 1.45
CA HIS A 77 -4.18 7.15 1.24
C HIS A 77 -4.03 6.09 2.33
N VAL A 78 -4.18 6.47 3.60
CA VAL A 78 -4.07 5.57 4.76
C VAL A 78 -5.17 4.49 4.71
N ASP A 79 -6.40 4.86 4.37
CA ASP A 79 -7.51 3.91 4.29
C ASP A 79 -7.34 2.91 3.15
N ALA A 80 -6.89 3.36 1.97
CA ALA A 80 -6.61 2.48 0.84
C ALA A 80 -5.46 1.51 1.18
N LEU A 81 -4.40 2.00 1.81
CA LEU A 81 -3.28 1.18 2.26
C LEU A 81 -3.74 0.16 3.31
N ALA A 82 -4.43 0.60 4.35
CA ALA A 82 -4.91 -0.26 5.43
C ALA A 82 -5.88 -1.34 4.91
N LYS A 83 -6.79 -0.98 3.99
CA LYS A 83 -7.68 -1.94 3.31
C LYS A 83 -6.88 -2.97 2.52
N THR A 84 -5.84 -2.53 1.82
CA THR A 84 -4.97 -3.42 1.05
C THR A 84 -4.24 -4.39 1.96
N LEU A 85 -3.59 -3.92 3.02
CA LEU A 85 -2.87 -4.75 4.00
C LEU A 85 -3.79 -5.75 4.69
N ARG A 86 -5.00 -5.34 5.11
CA ARG A 86 -6.01 -6.25 5.67
C ARG A 86 -6.39 -7.35 4.68
N SER A 87 -6.52 -7.02 3.39
CA SER A 87 -6.87 -8.00 2.36
C SER A 87 -5.78 -9.04 2.10
N LEU A 88 -4.52 -8.73 2.42
CA LEU A 88 -3.39 -9.65 2.28
C LEU A 88 -3.27 -10.64 3.44
N ARG A 89 -4.06 -10.46 4.52
CA ARG A 89 -4.09 -11.34 5.70
C ARG A 89 -2.68 -11.62 6.24
N LEU A 90 -1.86 -10.57 6.28
CA LEU A 90 -0.49 -10.65 6.77
C LEU A 90 -0.46 -11.07 8.25
N GLN A 91 0.56 -11.85 8.61
CA GLN A 91 0.72 -12.41 9.95
C GLN A 91 1.95 -11.84 10.63
N GLY A 92 1.89 -11.72 11.95
CA GLY A 92 2.99 -11.20 12.77
C GLY A 92 3.16 -9.68 12.64
N ARG A 93 4.28 -9.18 13.15
CA ARG A 93 4.63 -7.76 13.04
C ARG A 93 5.00 -7.44 11.60
N ILE A 94 4.51 -6.32 11.09
CA ILE A 94 4.88 -5.75 9.80
C ILE A 94 5.82 -4.57 10.05
N THR A 95 6.84 -4.41 9.22
CA THR A 95 7.70 -3.23 9.18
C THR A 95 7.44 -2.43 7.92
#